data_AF-A0A7X3A7R6-F1
#
_entry.id   AF-A0A7X3A7R6-F1
#
_cell.length_a   1.000
_cell.length_b   1.000
_cell.length_c   1.000
_cell.angle_alpha   90.00
_cell.angle_beta   90.00
_cell.angle_gamma   90.00
#
_symmetry.space_group_name_H-M   'P 1'
#
loop_
_entity.id
_entity.type
_entity.pdbx_description
1 polymer ?
#
loop_
_entity_poly.entity_id
_entity_poly.type
_entity_poly.pdbx_seq_one_letter_code
_entity_poly.pdbx_strand_id
1 'polypeptide(L)'
;MPFTLSHPILAAPLKKAFPSLSLSGLILGSMAPDLEYFVAMQSYRSIGHSVPGFVFLGLPLCIALAVAFHRVIKPALPALLPSTGGINRFVLRLIEKSGSTGSAPSSGWALFVLSAFIGFFTHIFFDGWTHRYGWFALRIPFLIERVGHFGVYYILQIGLTLLGVGLPALWLLYKYVQWRTGQNKARLTNASIERDKLSFAFVVVGIALAALLLGFKIALAPDPLFLNIWVVAPFTAAGFGLFCAAQLHIAKVYGRLKLATGSLALLLTVIGGGVLLRHQYGNDIGSWVQYHWLLVSALIIASVVVKGNKRPERM
;
A
#
# COMPACT_ATOMS: atom_id res chain seq x y z
N MET A 1 -16.06 -0.29 -4.25
CA MET A 1 -15.97 -1.36 -3.24
C MET A 1 -15.59 -0.70 -1.92
N PRO A 2 -16.29 -0.91 -0.80
CA PRO A 2 -16.15 -0.11 0.43
C PRO A 2 -14.75 -0.24 1.04
N PHE A 3 -14.05 -1.30 0.67
CA PHE A 3 -12.69 -1.54 1.09
C PHE A 3 -11.72 -1.38 -0.07
N THR A 4 -10.88 -0.35 0.00
CA THR A 4 -9.91 0.05 -1.03
C THR A 4 -9.00 -1.09 -1.49
N LEU A 5 -8.55 -1.96 -0.56
CA LEU A 5 -7.66 -3.09 -0.89
C LEU A 5 -8.35 -4.20 -1.69
N SER A 6 -9.65 -4.07 -1.99
CA SER A 6 -10.37 -4.97 -2.90
C SER A 6 -10.16 -4.61 -4.37
N HIS A 7 -9.98 -3.31 -4.68
CA HIS A 7 -9.85 -2.82 -6.06
C HIS A 7 -8.68 -3.41 -6.86
N PRO A 8 -7.50 -3.70 -6.26
CA PRO A 8 -6.36 -4.29 -6.96
C PRO A 8 -6.65 -5.60 -7.71
N ILE A 9 -7.71 -6.35 -7.37
CA ILE A 9 -8.05 -7.59 -8.10
C ILE A 9 -8.23 -7.36 -9.61
N LEU A 10 -8.71 -6.16 -9.98
CA LEU A 10 -8.97 -5.78 -11.36
C LEU A 10 -7.68 -5.62 -12.18
N ALA A 11 -6.54 -5.42 -11.52
CA ALA A 11 -5.24 -5.36 -12.17
C ALA A 11 -4.83 -6.70 -12.80
N ALA A 12 -5.25 -7.83 -12.22
CA ALA A 12 -4.84 -9.17 -12.67
C ALA A 12 -5.32 -9.50 -14.10
N PRO A 13 -6.63 -9.41 -14.45
CA PRO A 13 -7.07 -9.66 -15.83
C PRO A 13 -6.48 -8.64 -16.81
N LEU A 14 -6.34 -7.38 -16.43
CA LEU A 14 -5.72 -6.35 -17.28
C LEU A 14 -4.25 -6.64 -17.58
N LYS A 15 -3.46 -7.04 -16.58
CA LYS A 15 -2.06 -7.43 -16.78
C LYS A 15 -1.93 -8.68 -17.64
N LYS A 16 -2.88 -9.61 -17.55
CA LYS A 16 -2.92 -10.80 -18.41
C LYS A 16 -3.25 -10.46 -19.87
N ALA A 17 -4.22 -9.57 -20.09
CA ALA A 17 -4.62 -9.12 -21.42
C ALA A 17 -3.57 -8.20 -22.08
N PHE A 18 -2.92 -7.35 -21.28
CA PHE A 18 -1.93 -6.38 -21.73
C PHE A 18 -0.62 -6.54 -20.94
N PRO A 19 0.25 -7.50 -21.33
CA PRO A 19 1.47 -7.82 -20.59
C PRO A 19 2.48 -6.66 -20.49
N SER A 20 2.38 -5.63 -21.33
CA SER A 20 3.23 -4.44 -21.27
C SER A 20 2.87 -3.49 -20.10
N LEU A 21 1.63 -3.53 -19.60
CA LEU A 21 1.20 -2.64 -18.51
C LEU A 21 1.95 -2.90 -17.22
N SER A 22 2.22 -1.84 -16.45
CA SER A 22 2.83 -1.94 -15.14
C SER A 22 1.81 -2.46 -14.12
N LEU A 23 2.07 -3.64 -13.54
CA LEU A 23 1.22 -4.20 -12.51
C LEU A 23 1.16 -3.29 -11.27
N SER A 24 2.28 -2.70 -10.86
CA SER A 24 2.29 -1.73 -9.74
C SER A 24 1.49 -0.48 -10.06
N GLY A 25 1.55 0.02 -11.30
CA GLY A 25 0.74 1.15 -11.74
C GLY A 25 -0.76 0.81 -11.66
N LEU A 26 -1.18 -0.32 -12.23
CA LEU A 26 -2.57 -0.78 -12.19
C LEU A 26 -3.09 -0.90 -10.74
N ILE A 27 -2.33 -1.55 -9.87
CA ILE A 27 -2.70 -1.75 -8.45
C ILE A 27 -2.82 -0.40 -7.74
N LEU A 28 -1.78 0.43 -7.77
CA LEU A 28 -1.78 1.69 -7.02
C LEU A 28 -2.81 2.67 -7.58
N GLY A 29 -2.95 2.74 -8.91
CA GLY A 29 -3.98 3.52 -9.57
C GLY A 29 -5.39 3.11 -9.13
N SER A 30 -5.66 1.81 -9.03
CA SER A 30 -6.97 1.29 -8.58
C SER A 30 -7.28 1.60 -7.12
N MET A 31 -6.29 1.97 -6.32
CA MET A 31 -6.46 2.40 -4.94
C MET A 31 -6.47 3.92 -4.78
N ALA A 32 -5.97 4.65 -5.78
CA ALA A 32 -5.64 6.07 -5.70
C ALA A 32 -6.77 6.99 -5.22
N PRO A 33 -8.05 6.82 -5.67
CA PRO A 33 -9.14 7.70 -5.22
C PRO A 33 -9.37 7.69 -3.71
N ASP A 34 -9.07 6.57 -3.07
CA ASP A 34 -9.26 6.34 -1.64
C ASP A 34 -7.98 6.52 -0.82
N LEU A 35 -6.83 6.75 -1.44
CA LEU A 35 -5.57 6.94 -0.70
C LEU A 35 -5.64 8.15 0.25
N GLU A 36 -6.53 9.11 -0.03
CA GLU A 36 -6.86 10.21 0.88
C GLU A 36 -7.30 9.70 2.27
N TYR A 37 -8.05 8.59 2.33
CA TYR A 37 -8.45 7.97 3.60
C TYR A 37 -7.23 7.55 4.41
N PHE A 38 -6.25 6.94 3.74
CA PHE A 38 -5.04 6.46 4.38
C PHE A 38 -4.16 7.62 4.86
N VAL A 39 -4.07 8.70 4.09
CA VAL A 39 -3.36 9.93 4.48
C VAL A 39 -4.05 10.65 5.63
N ALA A 40 -5.39 10.68 5.66
CA ALA A 40 -6.17 11.26 6.76
C ALA A 40 -6.29 10.33 7.99
N MET A 41 -5.94 9.05 7.81
CA MET A 41 -6.16 7.95 8.76
C MET A 41 -7.62 7.86 9.24
N GLN A 42 -8.57 8.15 8.35
CA GLN A 42 -10.02 8.07 8.57
C GLN A 42 -10.73 8.21 7.22
N SER A 43 -12.01 7.83 7.13
CA SER A 43 -12.82 8.18 5.96
C SER A 43 -12.85 9.70 5.77
N TYR A 44 -12.36 10.16 4.63
CA TYR A 44 -12.15 11.56 4.27
C TYR A 44 -12.09 11.69 2.74
N ARG A 45 -13.04 12.39 2.14
CA ARG A 45 -13.13 12.54 0.68
C ARG A 45 -13.05 14.00 0.30
N SER A 46 -12.10 14.37 -0.54
CA SER A 46 -12.05 15.69 -1.16
C SER A 46 -12.17 15.57 -2.68
N ILE A 47 -11.10 15.83 -3.43
CA ILE A 47 -11.06 15.84 -4.88
C ILE A 47 -10.55 14.53 -5.49
N GLY A 48 -10.10 13.53 -4.70
CA GLY A 48 -9.39 12.34 -5.18
C GLY A 48 -10.15 11.45 -6.17
N HIS A 49 -11.48 11.57 -6.22
CA HIS A 49 -12.34 10.87 -7.19
C HIS A 49 -12.51 11.62 -8.53
N SER A 50 -11.89 12.77 -8.69
CA SER A 50 -11.86 13.54 -9.94
C SER A 50 -10.54 13.33 -10.68
N VAL A 51 -10.54 13.53 -12.00
CA VAL A 51 -9.28 13.45 -12.78
C VAL A 51 -8.23 14.47 -12.28
N PRO A 52 -8.57 15.74 -11.99
CA PRO A 52 -7.60 16.66 -11.39
C PRO A 52 -7.08 16.17 -10.04
N GLY A 53 -7.96 15.67 -9.15
CA GLY A 53 -7.53 15.12 -7.87
C GLY A 53 -6.65 13.89 -7.99
N PHE A 54 -6.87 13.04 -8.99
CA PHE A 54 -5.94 11.96 -9.31
C PHE A 54 -4.57 12.51 -9.72
N VAL A 55 -4.51 13.53 -10.58
CA VAL A 55 -3.24 14.12 -11.02
C VAL A 55 -2.49 14.80 -9.85
N PHE A 56 -3.19 15.54 -8.99
CA PHE A 56 -2.56 16.34 -7.93
C PHE A 56 -2.34 15.60 -6.61
N LEU A 57 -3.15 14.58 -6.30
CA LEU A 57 -3.07 13.82 -5.05
C LEU A 57 -2.69 12.35 -5.33
N GLY A 58 -3.48 11.68 -6.18
CA GLY A 58 -3.40 10.23 -6.37
C GLY A 58 -2.11 9.75 -7.04
N LEU A 59 -1.72 10.36 -8.15
CA LEU A 59 -0.56 9.97 -8.96
C LEU A 59 0.77 10.23 -8.21
N PRO A 60 0.99 11.39 -7.54
CA PRO A 60 2.15 11.59 -6.68
C PRO A 60 2.25 10.54 -5.57
N LEU A 61 1.14 10.19 -4.92
CA LEU A 61 1.09 9.12 -3.93
C LEU A 61 1.40 7.75 -4.54
N CYS A 62 0.86 7.43 -5.71
CA CYS A 62 1.19 6.19 -6.43
C CYS A 62 2.70 6.08 -6.68
N ILE A 63 3.35 7.17 -7.12
CA ILE A 63 4.80 7.19 -7.35
C ILE A 63 5.54 6.98 -6.02
N ALA A 64 5.18 7.71 -4.96
CA ALA A 64 5.82 7.60 -3.65
C ALA A 64 5.72 6.17 -3.09
N LEU A 65 4.52 5.58 -3.14
CA LEU A 65 4.25 4.21 -2.68
C LEU A 65 4.99 3.18 -3.54
N ALA A 66 5.07 3.37 -4.87
CA ALA A 66 5.85 2.51 -5.73
C ALA A 66 7.34 2.54 -5.37
N VAL A 67 7.90 3.73 -5.14
CA VAL A 67 9.30 3.90 -4.71
C VAL A 67 9.53 3.25 -3.35
N ALA A 68 8.68 3.53 -2.36
CA ALA A 68 8.74 2.92 -1.03
C ALA A 68 8.65 1.39 -1.10
N PHE A 69 7.71 0.85 -1.87
CA PHE A 69 7.53 -0.58 -2.00
C PHE A 69 8.74 -1.24 -2.68
N HIS A 70 9.14 -0.79 -3.86
CA HIS A 70 10.19 -1.47 -4.63
C HIS A 70 11.59 -1.25 -4.08
N ARG A 71 11.87 -0.09 -3.47
CA ARG A 71 13.21 0.19 -2.92
C ARG A 71 13.39 -0.26 -1.50
N VAL A 72 12.33 -0.24 -0.69
CA VAL A 72 12.39 -0.47 0.75
C VAL A 72 11.66 -1.75 1.15
N ILE A 73 10.34 -1.81 0.99
CA ILE A 73 9.55 -2.91 1.56
C ILE A 73 9.88 -4.25 0.89
N LYS A 74 9.75 -4.34 -0.44
CA LYS A 74 9.95 -5.56 -1.23
C LYS A 74 11.30 -6.24 -0.92
N PRO A 75 12.46 -5.57 -0.98
CA PRO A 75 13.74 -6.21 -0.69
C PRO A 75 13.96 -6.58 0.79
N ALA A 76 13.38 -5.85 1.75
CA ALA A 76 13.51 -6.19 3.18
C ALA A 76 12.54 -7.29 3.62
N LEU A 77 11.43 -7.47 2.91
CA LEU A 77 10.31 -8.30 3.34
C LEU A 77 10.70 -9.73 3.73
N PRO A 78 11.56 -10.46 3.00
CA PRO A 78 12.00 -11.80 3.41
C PRO A 78 12.68 -11.83 4.79
N ALA A 79 13.49 -10.84 5.12
CA ALA A 79 14.20 -10.77 6.40
C ALA A 79 13.27 -10.40 7.57
N LEU A 80 12.24 -9.59 7.30
CA LEU A 80 11.27 -9.16 8.30
C LEU A 80 10.20 -10.21 8.59
N LEU A 81 9.95 -11.16 7.69
CA LEU A 81 8.96 -12.22 7.91
C LEU A 81 9.48 -13.33 8.82
N PRO A 82 8.59 -14.02 9.57
CA PRO A 82 8.97 -15.17 10.37
C PRO A 82 9.46 -16.33 9.47
N SER A 83 10.42 -17.11 9.98
CA SER A 83 10.88 -18.35 9.35
C SER A 83 9.90 -19.52 9.58
N THR A 84 8.94 -19.38 10.50
CA THR A 84 7.89 -20.35 10.77
C THR A 84 7.16 -20.75 9.49
N GLY A 85 7.07 -22.07 9.23
CA GLY A 85 6.46 -22.58 8.00
C GLY A 85 7.22 -22.24 6.72
N GLY A 86 8.43 -21.67 6.79
CA GLY A 86 9.24 -21.25 5.65
C GLY A 86 8.71 -20.03 4.89
N ILE A 87 7.87 -19.20 5.50
CA ILE A 87 7.22 -18.06 4.84
C ILE A 87 8.25 -17.07 4.27
N ASN A 88 9.32 -16.77 5.02
CA ASN A 88 10.42 -15.93 4.54
C ASN A 88 11.02 -16.44 3.19
N ARG A 89 11.28 -17.75 3.09
CA ARG A 89 11.82 -18.39 1.88
C ARG A 89 10.83 -18.39 0.73
N PHE A 90 9.56 -18.63 1.01
CA PHE A 90 8.49 -18.54 0.02
C PHE A 90 8.46 -17.15 -0.62
N VAL A 91 8.47 -16.10 0.21
CA VAL A 91 8.43 -14.71 -0.25
C VAL A 91 9.71 -14.32 -1.00
N LEU A 92 10.88 -14.76 -0.53
CA LEU A 92 12.14 -14.57 -1.25
C LEU A 92 12.06 -15.10 -2.68
N ARG A 93 11.61 -16.35 -2.85
CA ARG A 93 11.47 -16.97 -4.18
C ARG A 93 10.43 -16.29 -5.06
N LEU A 94 9.34 -15.79 -4.50
CA LEU A 94 8.37 -14.99 -5.26
C LEU A 94 8.99 -13.71 -5.80
N ILE A 95 9.81 -13.04 -4.99
CA ILE A 95 10.52 -11.81 -5.37
C ILE A 95 11.55 -12.10 -6.47
N GLU A 96 12.36 -13.15 -6.31
CA GLU A 96 13.36 -13.58 -7.31
C GLU A 96 12.69 -13.93 -8.65
N LYS A 97 11.62 -14.72 -8.62
CA LYS A 97 10.86 -15.11 -9.82
C LYS A 97 10.16 -13.95 -10.50
N SER A 98 9.75 -12.93 -9.73
CA SER A 98 9.20 -11.69 -10.28
C SER A 98 10.22 -10.90 -11.10
N GLY A 99 11.50 -11.27 -11.08
CA GLY A 99 12.59 -10.58 -11.74
C GLY A 99 13.07 -9.36 -10.93
N SER A 100 14.38 -9.29 -10.71
CA SER A 100 15.07 -8.03 -10.42
C SER A 100 15.14 -7.21 -11.70
N THR A 101 14.09 -6.46 -12.03
CA THR A 101 14.23 -5.37 -13.01
C THR A 101 14.93 -4.20 -12.31
N GLY A 102 16.24 -4.36 -12.10
CA GLY A 102 17.13 -3.21 -12.05
C GLY A 102 16.90 -2.40 -13.32
N SER A 103 16.70 -1.09 -13.14
CA SER A 103 16.35 -0.11 -14.18
C SER A 103 15.14 -0.48 -15.03
N ALA A 104 13.97 0.06 -14.65
CA ALA A 104 12.94 0.30 -15.66
C ALA A 104 13.57 1.19 -16.76
N PRO A 105 13.49 0.81 -18.06
CA PRO A 105 13.80 1.74 -19.13
C PRO A 105 12.94 3.00 -18.96
N SER A 106 13.32 4.13 -19.55
CA SER A 106 12.52 5.38 -19.49
C SER A 106 11.06 5.18 -19.92
N SER A 107 10.79 4.21 -20.80
CA SER A 107 9.44 3.74 -21.16
C SER A 107 8.63 3.13 -20.00
N GLY A 108 9.29 2.65 -18.95
CA GLY A 108 8.67 2.03 -17.78
C GLY A 108 7.93 3.01 -16.88
N TRP A 109 8.36 4.27 -16.79
CA TRP A 109 7.61 5.29 -16.05
C TRP A 109 6.38 5.76 -16.81
N ALA A 110 6.48 5.93 -18.13
CA ALA A 110 5.32 6.23 -18.97
C ALA A 110 4.25 5.12 -18.88
N LEU A 111 4.69 3.86 -18.99
CA LEU A 111 3.80 2.70 -18.79
C LEU A 111 3.25 2.63 -17.36
N PHE A 112 4.03 2.99 -16.34
CA PHE A 112 3.53 3.08 -14.97
C PHE A 112 2.42 4.12 -14.83
N VAL A 113 2.63 5.34 -15.33
CA VAL A 113 1.64 6.42 -15.28
C VAL A 113 0.38 6.02 -16.04
N LEU A 114 0.51 5.51 -17.27
CA LEU A 114 -0.61 5.00 -18.06
C LEU A 114 -1.39 3.92 -17.29
N SER A 115 -0.66 2.97 -16.71
CA SER A 115 -1.27 1.89 -15.91
C SER A 115 -1.97 2.43 -14.66
N ALA A 116 -1.42 3.47 -14.03
CA ALA A 116 -2.04 4.13 -12.88
C ALA A 116 -3.35 4.84 -13.29
N PHE A 117 -3.40 5.50 -14.45
CA PHE A 117 -4.65 6.05 -14.99
C PHE A 117 -5.67 4.96 -15.28
N ILE A 118 -5.28 3.86 -15.92
CA ILE A 118 -6.17 2.72 -16.17
C ILE A 118 -6.71 2.17 -14.84
N GLY A 119 -5.83 1.98 -13.85
CA GLY A 119 -6.22 1.59 -12.49
C GLY A 119 -7.23 2.56 -11.88
N PHE A 120 -6.96 3.86 -11.93
CA PHE A 120 -7.87 4.91 -11.45
C PHE A 120 -9.25 4.80 -12.09
N PHE A 121 -9.32 4.66 -13.42
CA PHE A 121 -10.61 4.51 -14.10
C PHE A 121 -11.33 3.20 -13.74
N THR A 122 -10.61 2.12 -13.48
CA THR A 122 -11.24 0.88 -12.98
C THR A 122 -11.89 1.09 -11.62
N HIS A 123 -11.27 1.89 -10.75
CA HIS A 123 -11.86 2.25 -9.46
C HIS A 123 -13.17 3.02 -9.64
N ILE A 124 -13.12 4.14 -10.37
CA ILE A 124 -14.29 5.01 -10.62
C ILE A 124 -15.41 4.22 -11.29
N PHE A 125 -15.07 3.36 -12.25
CA PHE A 125 -16.04 2.51 -12.95
C PHE A 125 -16.81 1.64 -11.95
N PHE A 126 -16.12 0.81 -11.16
CA PHE A 126 -16.77 -0.11 -10.21
C PHE A 126 -17.49 0.60 -9.07
N ASP A 127 -16.99 1.76 -8.65
CA ASP A 127 -17.68 2.60 -7.68
C ASP A 127 -19.00 3.15 -8.21
N GLY A 128 -19.07 3.46 -9.52
CA GLY A 128 -20.28 3.85 -10.20
C GLY A 128 -21.40 2.80 -10.14
N TRP A 129 -21.05 1.51 -10.05
CA TRP A 129 -22.00 0.39 -9.91
C TRP A 129 -22.38 0.10 -8.46
N THR A 130 -21.46 0.32 -7.53
CA THR A 130 -21.54 -0.23 -6.17
C THR A 130 -21.93 0.79 -5.11
N HIS A 131 -22.12 2.06 -5.47
CA HIS A 131 -22.57 3.09 -4.54
C HIS A 131 -23.95 3.60 -4.89
N ARG A 132 -24.74 3.94 -3.87
CA ARG A 132 -26.12 4.43 -4.01
C ARG A 132 -26.26 5.59 -5.00
N TYR A 133 -25.28 6.49 -4.99
CA TYR A 133 -25.21 7.68 -5.85
C TYR A 133 -24.21 7.51 -7.00
N GLY A 134 -23.78 6.29 -7.28
CA GLY A 134 -22.90 5.97 -8.40
C GLY A 134 -23.60 6.18 -9.74
N TRP A 135 -22.83 6.53 -10.77
CA TRP A 135 -23.37 6.90 -12.08
C TRP A 135 -24.26 5.80 -12.71
N PHE A 136 -23.84 4.53 -12.58
CA PHE A 136 -24.59 3.38 -13.09
C PHE A 136 -25.76 3.02 -12.17
N ALA A 137 -25.56 3.05 -10.85
CA ALA A 137 -26.62 2.81 -9.89
C ALA A 137 -27.82 3.73 -10.12
N LEU A 138 -27.60 5.00 -10.44
CA LEU A 138 -28.66 5.97 -10.73
C LEU A 138 -29.36 5.79 -12.09
N ARG A 139 -28.82 4.98 -13.01
CA ARG A 139 -29.32 4.83 -14.39
C ARG A 139 -29.83 3.45 -14.74
N ILE A 140 -29.50 2.45 -13.93
CA ILE A 140 -29.93 1.08 -14.12
C ILE A 140 -30.91 0.76 -12.98
N PRO A 141 -32.24 0.77 -13.24
CA PRO A 141 -33.26 0.61 -12.19
C PRO A 141 -33.02 -0.61 -11.29
N PHE A 142 -32.62 -1.74 -11.88
CA PHE A 142 -32.28 -2.98 -11.18
C PHE A 142 -31.25 -2.81 -10.05
N LEU A 143 -30.31 -1.86 -10.17
CA LEU A 143 -29.29 -1.65 -9.13
C LEU A 143 -29.86 -1.01 -7.86
N ILE A 144 -30.95 -0.23 -7.96
CA ILE A 144 -31.60 0.43 -6.83
C ILE A 144 -32.69 -0.47 -6.22
N GLU A 145 -33.21 -1.43 -6.99
CA GLU A 145 -34.17 -2.42 -6.49
C GLU A 145 -33.68 -3.09 -5.22
N ARG A 146 -34.62 -3.36 -4.32
CA ARG A 146 -34.32 -3.91 -3.00
C ARG A 146 -34.53 -5.41 -3.00
N VAL A 147 -33.53 -6.13 -2.48
CA VAL A 147 -33.63 -7.52 -2.07
C VAL A 147 -33.60 -7.53 -0.54
N GLY A 148 -34.77 -7.69 0.07
CA GLY A 148 -34.94 -7.46 1.51
C GLY A 148 -34.69 -6.00 1.88
N HIS A 149 -33.79 -5.75 2.83
CA HIS A 149 -33.44 -4.39 3.28
C HIS A 149 -32.33 -3.72 2.45
N PHE A 150 -31.70 -4.44 1.52
CA PHE A 150 -30.53 -3.97 0.80
C PHE A 150 -30.82 -3.72 -0.68
N GLY A 151 -30.30 -2.62 -1.22
CA GLY A 151 -30.28 -2.40 -2.67
C GLY A 151 -29.31 -3.37 -3.36
N VAL A 152 -29.60 -3.78 -4.59
CA VAL A 152 -28.70 -4.64 -5.37
C VAL A 152 -27.29 -4.04 -5.48
N TYR A 153 -27.17 -2.71 -5.63
CA TYR A 153 -25.88 -2.02 -5.63
C TYR A 153 -25.04 -2.35 -4.39
N TYR A 154 -25.68 -2.46 -3.21
CA TYR A 154 -25.02 -2.75 -1.94
C TYR A 154 -24.61 -4.22 -1.85
N ILE A 155 -25.44 -5.13 -2.36
CA ILE A 155 -25.10 -6.56 -2.43
C ILE A 155 -23.89 -6.75 -3.35
N LEU A 156 -23.87 -6.10 -4.52
CA LEU A 156 -22.73 -6.08 -5.42
C LEU A 156 -21.50 -5.47 -4.75
N GLN A 157 -21.69 -4.39 -3.99
CA GLN A 157 -20.65 -3.70 -3.25
C GLN A 157 -19.92 -4.63 -2.28
N ILE A 158 -20.68 -5.38 -1.46
CA ILE A 158 -20.12 -6.35 -0.50
C ILE A 158 -19.52 -7.55 -1.23
N GLY A 159 -20.23 -8.10 -2.22
CA GLY A 159 -19.77 -9.26 -2.99
C GLY A 159 -18.43 -9.01 -3.70
N LEU A 160 -18.28 -7.86 -4.37
CA LEU A 160 -17.04 -7.48 -5.02
C LEU A 160 -15.90 -7.19 -4.04
N THR A 161 -16.20 -6.66 -2.84
CA THR A 161 -15.20 -6.53 -1.78
C THR A 161 -14.68 -7.90 -1.32
N LEU A 162 -15.58 -8.86 -1.08
CA LEU A 162 -15.21 -10.22 -0.67
C LEU A 162 -14.37 -10.91 -1.75
N LEU A 163 -14.76 -10.80 -3.02
CA LEU A 163 -13.98 -11.35 -4.14
C LEU A 163 -12.62 -10.65 -4.29
N GLY A 164 -12.60 -9.32 -4.16
CA GLY A 164 -11.40 -8.51 -4.37
C GLY A 164 -10.29 -8.80 -3.36
N VAL A 165 -10.64 -9.17 -2.13
CA VAL A 165 -9.67 -9.61 -1.10
C VAL A 165 -9.48 -11.13 -1.10
N GLY A 166 -10.57 -11.88 -1.25
CA GLY A 166 -10.58 -13.34 -1.15
C GLY A 166 -9.78 -14.01 -2.27
N LEU A 167 -9.93 -13.56 -3.53
CA LEU A 167 -9.24 -14.20 -4.65
C LEU A 167 -7.71 -14.05 -4.57
N PRO A 168 -7.12 -12.86 -4.30
CA PRO A 168 -5.68 -12.75 -4.08
C PRO A 168 -5.19 -13.56 -2.89
N ALA A 169 -5.93 -13.58 -1.78
CA ALA A 169 -5.56 -14.32 -0.58
C ALA A 169 -5.54 -15.84 -0.83
N LEU A 170 -6.58 -16.38 -1.46
CA LEU A 170 -6.67 -17.79 -1.84
C LEU A 170 -5.60 -18.18 -2.85
N TRP A 171 -5.31 -17.31 -3.83
CA TRP A 171 -4.24 -17.55 -4.79
C TRP A 171 -2.86 -17.59 -4.13
N LEU A 172 -2.57 -16.66 -3.20
CA LEU A 172 -1.32 -16.66 -2.43
C LEU A 172 -1.21 -17.91 -1.55
N LEU A 173 -2.30 -18.31 -0.89
CA LEU A 173 -2.35 -19.53 -0.08
C LEU A 173 -2.11 -20.78 -0.93
N TYR A 174 -2.76 -20.89 -2.09
CA TYR A 174 -2.54 -21.98 -3.04
C TYR A 174 -1.07 -22.06 -3.48
N LYS A 175 -0.46 -20.92 -3.83
CA LYS A 175 0.96 -20.84 -4.19
C LYS A 175 1.88 -21.24 -3.05
N TYR A 176 1.56 -20.84 -1.81
CA TYR A 176 2.31 -21.22 -0.63
C TYR A 176 2.23 -22.73 -0.37
N VAL A 177 1.04 -23.32 -0.43
CA VAL A 177 0.84 -24.77 -0.25
C VAL A 177 1.56 -25.57 -1.34
N GLN A 178 1.45 -25.15 -2.61
CA GLN A 178 2.15 -25.77 -3.74
C GLN A 178 3.68 -25.72 -3.55
N TRP A 179 4.21 -24.57 -3.13
CA TRP A 179 5.63 -24.42 -2.84
C TRP A 179 6.07 -25.33 -1.67
N ARG A 180 5.29 -25.36 -0.59
CA ARG A 180 5.61 -26.14 0.62
C ARG A 180 5.60 -27.64 0.35
N THR A 181 4.62 -28.16 -0.40
CA THR A 181 4.56 -29.58 -0.78
C THR A 181 5.70 -29.95 -1.73
N GLY A 182 6.07 -29.07 -2.67
CA GLY A 182 7.23 -29.26 -3.53
C GLY A 182 8.57 -29.28 -2.78
N GLN A 183 8.71 -28.48 -1.71
CA GLN A 183 9.92 -28.47 -0.86
C GLN A 183 10.04 -29.70 0.04
N ASN A 184 8.93 -30.22 0.58
CA ASN A 184 8.95 -31.45 1.36
C ASN A 184 9.45 -32.65 0.54
N LYS A 185 9.20 -32.67 -0.78
CA LYS A 185 9.73 -33.69 -1.70
C LYS A 185 11.22 -33.52 -2.01
N ALA A 186 11.74 -32.29 -1.96
CA ALA A 186 13.12 -31.95 -2.30
C ALA A 186 14.05 -31.89 -1.06
N ARG A 187 13.73 -32.63 0.01
CA ARG A 187 14.54 -32.65 1.24
C ARG A 187 15.93 -33.21 0.91
N LEU A 188 16.92 -32.33 0.77
CA LEU A 188 18.33 -32.41 1.17
C LEU A 188 19.00 -31.14 0.62
N THR A 189 19.79 -30.48 1.46
CA THR A 189 20.40 -29.15 1.25
C THR A 189 19.43 -27.98 1.39
N ASN A 190 19.51 -27.29 2.53
CA ASN A 190 19.69 -25.85 2.55
C ASN A 190 19.92 -25.39 3.98
N ALA A 191 21.05 -24.72 4.18
CA ALA A 191 21.39 -23.98 5.38
C ALA A 191 20.18 -23.13 5.82
N SER A 192 19.96 -23.12 7.13
CA SER A 192 18.99 -22.23 7.74
C SER A 192 19.31 -20.80 7.30
N ILE A 193 18.37 -20.13 6.62
CA ILE A 193 18.28 -18.67 6.73
C ILE A 193 17.81 -18.44 8.17
N GLU A 194 18.74 -18.54 9.11
CA GLU A 194 18.50 -18.12 10.48
C GLU A 194 18.18 -16.64 10.42
N ARG A 195 17.06 -16.28 11.02
CA ARG A 195 16.66 -14.90 11.14
C ARG A 195 17.72 -14.23 12.01
N ASP A 196 18.50 -13.33 11.42
CA ASP A 196 19.41 -12.50 12.21
C ASP A 196 18.58 -11.84 13.32
N LYS A 197 18.98 -12.00 14.58
CA LYS A 197 18.33 -11.40 15.76
C LYS A 197 18.07 -9.91 15.55
N LEU A 198 18.90 -9.26 14.74
CA LEU A 198 18.78 -7.85 14.38
C LEU A 198 17.55 -7.52 13.53
N SER A 199 17.09 -8.43 12.66
CA SER A 199 15.86 -8.22 11.86
C SER A 199 14.62 -8.21 12.73
N PHE A 200 14.61 -8.99 13.81
CA PHE A 200 13.52 -8.97 14.78
C PHE A 200 13.44 -7.65 15.54
N ALA A 201 14.58 -7.07 15.95
CA ALA A 201 14.60 -5.77 16.61
C ALA A 201 13.96 -4.67 15.76
N PHE A 202 14.23 -4.64 14.45
CA PHE A 202 13.58 -3.67 13.55
C PHE A 202 12.07 -3.90 13.40
N VAL A 203 11.60 -5.15 13.44
CA VAL A 203 10.16 -5.45 13.47
C VAL A 203 9.52 -4.88 14.74
N VAL A 204 10.14 -5.07 15.91
CA VAL A 204 9.64 -4.52 17.17
C VAL A 204 9.58 -2.99 17.13
N VAL A 205 10.64 -2.33 16.62
CA VAL A 205 10.64 -0.88 16.43
C VAL A 205 9.54 -0.44 15.46
N GLY A 206 9.33 -1.15 14.36
CA GLY A 206 8.24 -0.87 13.42
C GLY A 206 6.85 -0.98 14.06
N ILE A 207 6.62 -2.01 14.87
CA ILE A 207 5.37 -2.18 15.62
C ILE A 207 5.17 -1.04 16.61
N ALA A 208 6.22 -0.64 17.34
CA ALA A 208 6.16 0.48 18.26
C ALA A 208 5.82 1.80 17.54
N LEU A 209 6.45 2.09 16.41
CA LEU A 209 6.16 3.28 15.61
C LEU A 209 4.74 3.27 15.01
N ALA A 210 4.23 2.10 14.60
CA ALA A 210 2.84 1.94 14.19
C ALA A 210 1.87 2.26 15.33
N ALA A 211 2.13 1.69 16.51
CA ALA A 211 1.30 1.93 17.70
C ALA A 211 1.32 3.40 18.13
N LEU A 212 2.49 4.06 18.09
CA LEU A 212 2.63 5.49 18.37
C LEU A 212 1.85 6.35 17.38
N LEU A 213 1.94 6.06 16.07
CA LEU A 213 1.20 6.79 15.06
C LEU A 213 -0.32 6.61 15.21
N LEU A 214 -0.77 5.39 15.49
CA LEU A 214 -2.18 5.10 15.76
C LEU A 214 -2.66 5.82 17.03
N GLY A 215 -1.89 5.74 18.13
CA GLY A 215 -2.20 6.41 19.38
C GLY A 215 -2.27 7.93 19.23
N PHE A 216 -1.34 8.53 18.48
CA PHE A 216 -1.37 9.96 18.15
C PHE A 216 -2.64 10.35 17.38
N LYS A 217 -3.04 9.56 16.37
CA LYS A 217 -4.28 9.80 15.63
C LYS A 217 -5.52 9.71 16.52
N ILE A 218 -5.58 8.70 17.40
CA ILE A 218 -6.70 8.50 18.34
C ILE A 218 -6.77 9.64 19.35
N ALA A 219 -5.62 10.09 19.89
CA ALA A 219 -5.57 11.16 20.89
C ALA A 219 -6.04 12.53 20.34
N LEU A 220 -5.89 12.77 19.04
CA LEU A 220 -6.36 13.98 18.36
C LEU A 220 -7.75 13.83 17.73
N ALA A 221 -8.38 12.67 17.83
CA ALA A 221 -9.70 12.44 17.28
C ALA A 221 -10.78 13.09 18.18
N PRO A 222 -11.73 13.86 17.62
CA PRO A 222 -12.86 14.39 18.40
C PRO A 222 -13.71 13.29 19.02
N ASP A 223 -13.90 12.19 18.29
CA ASP A 223 -14.54 10.97 18.77
C ASP A 223 -13.63 9.75 18.46
N PRO A 224 -12.87 9.28 19.47
CA PRO A 224 -11.98 8.13 19.35
C PRO A 224 -12.68 6.80 19.01
N LEU A 225 -13.97 6.68 19.29
CA LEU A 225 -14.74 5.44 19.04
C LEU A 225 -15.41 5.45 17.67
N PHE A 226 -15.28 6.55 16.91
CA PHE A 226 -15.90 6.65 15.61
C PHE A 226 -15.33 5.62 14.63
N LEU A 227 -16.22 4.82 14.05
CA LEU A 227 -15.86 3.60 13.30
C LEU A 227 -15.00 3.89 12.06
N ASN A 228 -15.10 5.09 11.48
CA ASN A 228 -14.31 5.48 10.31
C ASN A 228 -12.79 5.53 10.57
N ILE A 229 -12.36 5.79 11.81
CA ILE A 229 -10.94 5.78 12.21
C ILE A 229 -10.47 4.34 12.25
N TRP A 230 -11.23 3.47 12.91
CA TRP A 230 -10.86 2.07 13.12
C TRP A 230 -10.84 1.23 11.84
N VAL A 231 -11.57 1.65 10.80
CA VAL A 231 -11.53 0.98 9.49
C VAL A 231 -10.26 1.30 8.70
N VAL A 232 -9.60 2.45 8.95
CA VAL A 232 -8.50 2.94 8.09
C VAL A 232 -7.19 3.14 8.85
N ALA A 233 -7.22 3.80 10.00
CA ALA A 233 -6.04 4.15 10.78
C ALA A 233 -5.14 2.94 11.13
N PRO A 234 -5.67 1.77 11.53
CA PRO A 234 -4.84 0.61 11.81
C PRO A 234 -4.06 0.11 10.58
N PHE A 235 -4.65 0.18 9.38
CA PHE A 235 -3.98 -0.22 8.15
C PHE A 235 -2.88 0.77 7.76
N THR A 236 -3.14 2.08 7.84
CA THR A 236 -2.09 3.09 7.62
C THR A 236 -0.95 2.92 8.62
N ALA A 237 -1.26 2.75 9.91
CA ALA A 237 -0.29 2.58 10.97
C ALA A 237 0.58 1.31 10.75
N ALA A 238 -0.06 0.18 10.43
CA ALA A 238 0.65 -1.06 10.13
C ALA A 238 1.55 -0.93 8.88
N GLY A 239 1.06 -0.29 7.82
CA GLY A 239 1.86 -0.01 6.62
C GLY A 239 3.07 0.89 6.91
N PHE A 240 2.88 1.93 7.73
CA PHE A 240 3.94 2.81 8.18
C PHE A 240 4.99 2.05 9.03
N GLY A 241 4.56 1.26 10.00
CA GLY A 241 5.46 0.44 10.83
C GLY A 241 6.28 -0.56 10.01
N LEU A 242 5.65 -1.22 9.03
CA LEU A 242 6.35 -2.11 8.10
C LEU A 242 7.40 -1.34 7.26
N PHE A 243 7.05 -0.14 6.78
CA PHE A 243 7.98 0.72 6.07
C PHE A 243 9.18 1.10 6.95
N CYS A 244 8.95 1.56 8.19
CA CYS A 244 10.03 1.91 9.12
C CYS A 244 10.96 0.72 9.40
N ALA A 245 10.39 -0.46 9.69
CA ALA A 245 11.17 -1.67 9.92
C ALA A 245 12.04 -2.03 8.71
N ALA A 246 11.46 -1.99 7.51
CA ALA A 246 12.14 -2.28 6.25
C ALA A 246 13.24 -1.26 5.94
N GLN A 247 12.96 0.01 6.18
CA GLN A 247 13.88 1.12 5.95
C GLN A 247 15.11 1.00 6.85
N LEU A 248 14.91 0.79 8.15
CA LEU A 248 15.99 0.65 9.11
C LEU A 248 16.83 -0.60 8.84
N HIS A 249 16.19 -1.71 8.49
CA HIS A 249 16.88 -2.95 8.12
C HIS A 249 17.80 -2.74 6.90
N ILE A 250 17.27 -2.16 5.80
CA ILE A 250 18.08 -1.89 4.60
C ILE A 250 19.17 -0.87 4.92
N ALA A 251 18.86 0.20 5.63
CA ALA A 251 19.84 1.21 5.99
C ALA A 251 20.99 0.61 6.81
N LYS A 252 20.72 -0.34 7.70
CA LYS A 252 21.75 -1.06 8.44
C LYS A 252 22.65 -1.88 7.51
N VAL A 253 22.06 -2.62 6.57
CA VAL A 253 22.78 -3.43 5.57
C VAL A 253 23.72 -2.57 4.71
N TYR A 254 23.32 -1.34 4.38
CA TYR A 254 24.11 -0.39 3.58
C TYR A 254 24.93 0.61 4.43
N GLY A 255 24.97 0.48 5.76
CA GLY A 255 25.74 1.38 6.63
C GLY A 255 25.21 2.83 6.71
N ARG A 256 23.92 3.06 6.40
CA ARG A 256 23.27 4.38 6.30
C ARG A 256 22.25 4.66 7.41
N LEU A 257 22.37 4.00 8.56
CA LEU A 257 21.36 4.08 9.63
C LEU A 257 21.07 5.52 10.08
N LYS A 258 22.11 6.36 10.24
CA LYS A 258 21.96 7.78 10.63
C LYS A 258 21.10 8.59 9.64
N LEU A 259 21.31 8.39 8.34
CA LEU A 259 20.52 9.07 7.30
C LEU A 259 19.08 8.57 7.30
N ALA A 260 18.88 7.26 7.47
CA ALA A 260 17.55 6.67 7.52
C ALA A 260 16.76 7.20 8.73
N THR A 261 17.34 7.19 9.93
CA THR A 261 16.68 7.74 11.13
C THR A 261 16.36 9.23 10.99
N GLY A 262 17.27 10.03 10.41
CA GLY A 262 17.03 11.44 10.12
C GLY A 262 15.86 11.65 9.14
N SER A 263 15.79 10.85 8.08
CA SER A 263 14.68 10.92 7.12
C SER A 263 13.33 10.46 7.70
N LEU A 264 13.35 9.51 8.66
CA LEU A 264 12.14 9.11 9.40
C LEU A 264 11.65 10.21 10.33
N ALA A 265 12.57 10.89 11.01
CA ALA A 265 12.22 12.04 11.82
C ALA A 265 11.58 13.14 10.96
N LEU A 266 12.14 13.45 9.79
CA LEU A 266 11.53 14.38 8.82
C LEU A 266 10.12 13.93 8.41
N LEU A 267 9.94 12.66 8.04
CA LEU A 267 8.64 12.13 7.64
C LEU A 267 7.60 12.22 8.77
N LEU A 268 7.98 11.88 10.00
CA LEU A 268 7.12 12.02 11.18
C LEU A 268 6.78 13.48 11.48
N THR A 269 7.73 14.39 11.34
CA THR A 269 7.50 15.83 11.49
C THR A 269 6.50 16.34 10.46
N VAL A 270 6.61 15.91 9.20
CA VAL A 270 5.63 16.27 8.15
C VAL A 270 4.26 15.71 8.50
N ILE A 271 4.16 14.44 8.90
CA ILE A 271 2.90 13.81 9.30
C ILE A 271 2.27 14.55 10.48
N GLY A 272 3.00 14.72 11.59
CA GLY A 272 2.52 15.35 12.81
C GLY A 272 2.17 16.82 12.60
N GLY A 273 3.06 17.58 11.96
CA GLY A 273 2.83 18.99 11.64
C GLY A 273 1.62 19.18 10.73
N GLY A 274 1.45 18.34 9.71
CA GLY A 274 0.28 18.40 8.83
C GLY A 274 -1.03 18.04 9.53
N VAL A 275 -1.02 17.14 10.52
CA VAL A 275 -2.20 16.86 11.35
C VAL A 275 -2.53 18.05 12.26
N LEU A 276 -1.53 18.60 12.95
CA LEU A 276 -1.70 19.73 13.86
C LEU A 276 -2.17 21.00 13.15
N LEU A 277 -1.58 21.35 12.02
CA LEU A 277 -1.99 22.50 11.22
C LEU A 277 -3.44 22.39 10.76
N ARG A 278 -3.87 21.19 10.33
CA ARG A 278 -5.27 20.95 9.94
C ARG A 278 -6.23 21.00 11.11
N HIS A 279 -5.80 20.55 12.29
CA HIS A 279 -6.58 20.69 13.51
C HIS A 279 -6.74 22.16 13.93
N GLN A 280 -5.71 22.99 13.71
CA GLN A 280 -5.72 24.39 14.12
C GLN A 280 -6.40 25.33 13.12
N TYR A 281 -6.17 25.15 11.82
CA TYR A 281 -6.57 26.09 10.76
C TYR A 281 -7.68 25.55 9.84
N GLY A 282 -8.13 24.31 10.06
CA GLY A 282 -9.15 23.65 9.24
C GLY A 282 -8.59 22.97 7.99
N ASN A 283 -9.50 22.50 7.13
CA ASN A 283 -9.18 21.74 5.91
C ASN A 283 -9.69 22.49 4.68
N ASP A 284 -8.82 23.22 3.99
CA ASP A 284 -9.08 23.69 2.63
C ASP A 284 -8.33 22.81 1.60
N ILE A 285 -8.77 22.85 0.35
CA ILE A 285 -8.20 22.01 -0.72
C ILE A 285 -6.74 22.39 -1.00
N GLY A 286 -6.38 23.67 -0.92
CA GLY A 286 -5.03 24.14 -1.17
C GLY A 286 -4.02 23.62 -0.15
N SER A 287 -4.31 23.80 1.14
CA SER A 287 -3.47 23.25 2.22
C SER A 287 -3.43 21.71 2.20
N TRP A 288 -4.53 21.06 1.81
CA TRP A 288 -4.57 19.61 1.65
C TRP A 288 -3.63 19.11 0.54
N VAL A 289 -3.65 19.75 -0.63
CA VAL A 289 -2.73 19.46 -1.74
C VAL A 289 -1.28 19.71 -1.31
N GLN A 290 -0.99 20.85 -0.66
CA GLN A 290 0.37 21.15 -0.18
C GLN A 290 0.88 20.09 0.79
N TYR A 291 0.06 19.68 1.76
CA TYR A 291 0.40 18.60 2.68
C TYR A 291 0.69 17.28 1.96
N HIS A 292 -0.08 16.93 0.93
CA HIS A 292 0.17 15.73 0.12
C HIS A 292 1.55 15.76 -0.53
N TRP A 293 1.92 16.89 -1.13
CA TRP A 293 3.21 17.03 -1.79
C TRP A 293 4.39 16.98 -0.80
N LEU A 294 4.24 17.58 0.39
CA LEU A 294 5.23 17.46 1.46
C LEU A 294 5.38 16.01 1.94
N LEU A 295 4.26 15.32 2.16
CA LEU A 295 4.24 13.92 2.59
C LEU A 295 4.87 12.99 1.54
N VAL A 296 4.49 13.15 0.28
CA VAL A 296 5.05 12.42 -0.87
C VAL A 296 6.56 12.62 -0.97
N SER A 297 7.01 13.88 -0.88
CA SER A 297 8.43 14.22 -0.96
C SER A 297 9.21 13.59 0.19
N ALA A 298 8.72 13.72 1.43
CA ALA A 298 9.36 13.13 2.60
C ALA A 298 9.42 11.59 2.52
N LEU A 299 8.36 10.93 2.04
CA LEU A 299 8.32 9.48 1.85
C LEU A 299 9.31 9.01 0.77
N ILE A 300 9.42 9.75 -0.33
CA ILE A 300 10.40 9.46 -1.39
C ILE A 300 11.82 9.62 -0.84
N ILE A 301 12.12 10.72 -0.13
CA ILE A 301 13.42 10.95 0.50
C ILE A 301 13.77 9.78 1.42
N ALA A 302 12.86 9.44 2.35
CA ALA A 302 13.02 8.31 3.26
C ALA A 302 13.29 6.99 2.51
N SER A 303 12.67 6.80 1.35
CA SER A 303 12.83 5.59 0.54
C SER A 303 14.14 5.52 -0.25
N VAL A 304 14.74 6.66 -0.60
CA VAL A 304 15.94 6.73 -1.45
C VAL A 304 17.22 6.74 -0.63
N VAL A 305 17.22 7.39 0.54
CA VAL A 305 18.46 7.56 1.34
C VAL A 305 19.05 6.25 1.87
N VAL A 306 18.26 5.17 1.94
CA VAL A 306 18.66 3.90 2.55
C VAL A 306 19.69 3.09 1.78
N LYS A 307 19.78 3.25 0.46
CA LYS A 307 20.71 2.49 -0.40
C LYS A 307 21.88 3.35 -0.83
N GLY A 308 23.10 2.84 -0.67
CA GLY A 308 24.31 3.44 -1.22
C GLY A 308 24.68 2.89 -2.60
N ASN A 309 25.61 3.57 -3.28
CA ASN A 309 26.10 3.15 -4.61
C ASN A 309 26.93 1.85 -4.56
N LYS A 310 27.47 1.49 -3.40
CA LYS A 310 28.19 0.21 -3.20
C LYS A 310 27.22 -0.87 -2.74
N ARG A 311 27.15 -1.99 -3.48
CA ARG A 311 26.47 -3.20 -3.00
C ARG A 311 27.29 -3.79 -1.83
N PRO A 312 26.68 -4.10 -0.68
CA PRO A 312 27.36 -4.80 0.39
C PRO A 312 27.74 -6.21 -0.06
N GLU A 313 28.88 -6.73 0.41
CA GLU A 313 29.47 -8.01 0.00
C GLU A 313 28.64 -9.24 0.41
N ARG A 314 27.58 -9.07 1.21
CA ARG A 314 26.67 -10.14 1.62
C ARG A 314 25.22 -9.65 1.55
N MET A 315 24.48 -10.15 0.56
CA MET A 315 23.01 -10.14 0.48
C MET A 315 22.52 -11.58 0.39
#